data_AF-A0A4P2Q131-F1
#
_entry.id   AF-A0A4P2Q131-F1
#
_cell.length_a   1.000
_cell.length_b   1.000
_cell.length_c   1.000
_cell.angle_alpha   90.00
_cell.angle_beta   90.00
_cell.angle_gamma   90.00
#
_symmetry.space_group_name_H-M   'P 1'
#
loop_
_entity.id
_entity.type
_entity.pdbx_description
1 polymer ?
#
loop_
_entity_poly.entity_id
_entity_poly.type
_entity_poly.pdbx_seq_one_letter_code
_entity_poly.pdbx_strand_id
1 'polypeptide(L)'
;MPMSFRLFGVPVEVQLGFWLSAALLGFGILAREQYPQFLVWVVVVFVSVLVHEFGHALAIKRHRIEPEITLHFMGGTTTWRSILPLGRLQHVLISLAGPFAGFFVAGCMHLVRGHVPGLHVLPPLLLVGMELLVQVNVVWGILNLIPVLPFDGGHVLEHALGPKRARLTAAISGIAAVLLAIVFLKAHFYFFAFILVMSAFQSFQRFRSEPEAPSPSMLRRRAALQEEPVPMETALLLHRARRALEDERADEALALASEVLAQAPEPPKRALREAHELIGWSRLLLGDTAQAADAVAQARKHGEPDPALAGAVHLALGELKQARKVLEAARESGDDRKEVAGPLIRVLVDQGEVPRAAAIALDIVEQLSEDDARRMAEIAFEHGAFDWSARLYEAVFRRVGTSEDAYGAARASAKDGNLERALELLKHAVEAGFSDGARAWSDSAFEALRGAALETVLPRP
;
A
#
# COMPACT_ATOMS: atom_id res chain seq x y z
N MET A 1 16.79 -6.94 25.05
CA MET A 1 16.63 -5.48 24.92
C MET A 1 17.59 -5.01 23.86
N PRO A 2 17.15 -4.28 22.83
CA PRO A 2 18.07 -3.70 21.84
C PRO A 2 18.99 -2.68 22.52
N MET A 3 20.28 -2.68 22.17
CA MET A 3 21.23 -1.69 22.65
C MET A 3 21.17 -0.49 21.74
N SER A 4 20.65 0.64 22.22
CA SER A 4 20.58 1.89 21.46
C SER A 4 21.55 2.93 22.01
N PHE A 5 22.24 3.64 21.11
CA PHE A 5 23.10 4.76 21.44
C PHE A 5 23.01 5.85 20.36
N ARG A 6 23.47 7.06 20.67
CA ARG A 6 23.58 8.15 19.69
C ARG A 6 25.03 8.42 19.38
N LEU A 7 25.39 8.39 18.10
CA LEU A 7 26.74 8.69 17.62
C LEU A 7 26.68 9.77 16.54
N PHE A 8 27.42 10.86 16.70
CA PHE A 8 27.39 12.05 15.82
C PHE A 8 25.97 12.57 15.52
N GLY A 9 25.06 12.47 16.51
CA GLY A 9 23.66 12.86 16.35
C GLY A 9 22.86 11.97 15.39
N VAL A 10 23.23 10.69 15.26
CA VAL A 10 22.46 9.63 14.57
C VAL A 10 22.10 8.57 15.61
N PRO A 11 20.82 8.18 15.75
CA PRO A 11 20.44 7.03 16.57
C PRO A 11 20.92 5.74 15.91
N VAL A 12 21.60 4.89 16.70
CA VAL A 12 22.10 3.58 16.29
C VAL A 12 21.50 2.53 17.22
N GLU A 13 20.77 1.58 16.66
CA GLU A 13 20.24 0.41 17.34
C GLU A 13 21.04 -0.83 16.95
N VAL A 14 21.50 -1.62 17.92
CA VAL A 14 22.19 -2.89 17.70
C VAL A 14 21.36 -4.03 18.25
N GLN A 15 20.87 -4.89 17.36
CA GLN A 15 20.10 -6.08 17.70
C GLN A 15 21.01 -7.27 18.00
N LEU A 16 20.51 -8.22 18.80
CA LEU A 16 21.25 -9.44 19.14
C LEU A 16 21.63 -10.26 17.90
N GLY A 17 20.79 -10.24 16.87
CA GLY A 17 21.04 -10.94 15.60
C GLY A 17 22.33 -10.49 14.91
N PHE A 18 22.72 -9.22 15.04
CA PHE A 18 23.98 -8.72 14.47
C PHE A 18 25.21 -9.41 15.07
N TRP A 19 25.24 -9.55 16.41
CA TRP A 19 26.34 -10.22 17.10
C TRP A 19 26.44 -11.70 16.71
N LEU A 20 25.29 -12.35 16.53
CA LEU A 20 25.22 -13.74 16.08
C LEU A 20 25.77 -13.90 14.66
N SER A 21 25.43 -13.01 13.72
CA SER A 21 25.92 -13.09 12.34
C SER A 21 27.42 -12.77 12.24
N ALA A 22 27.90 -11.75 12.98
CA ALA A 22 29.33 -11.44 13.07
C ALA A 22 30.15 -12.61 13.62
N ALA A 23 29.65 -13.28 14.65
CA ALA A 23 30.24 -14.49 15.22
C ALA A 23 30.25 -15.66 14.22
N LEU A 24 29.12 -15.91 13.54
CA LEU A 24 28.99 -17.01 12.57
C LEU A 24 29.95 -16.84 11.38
N LEU A 25 30.11 -15.61 10.89
CA LEU A 25 31.11 -15.27 9.88
C LEU A 25 32.53 -15.53 10.38
N GLY A 26 32.81 -15.16 11.63
CA GLY A 26 34.12 -15.41 12.27
C GLY A 26 34.45 -16.89 12.36
N PHE A 27 33.48 -17.74 12.73
CA PHE A 27 33.66 -19.20 12.79
C PHE A 27 33.90 -19.85 11.43
N GLY A 28 33.39 -19.26 10.34
CA GLY A 28 33.61 -19.75 8.98
C GLY A 28 34.98 -19.37 8.39
N ILE A 29 35.61 -18.32 8.92
CA ILE A 29 36.82 -17.71 8.35
C ILE A 29 38.06 -17.96 9.22
N LEU A 30 37.94 -17.89 10.55
CA LEU A 30 39.05 -18.13 11.48
C LEU A 30 39.12 -19.60 11.92
N ALA A 31 40.34 -20.08 12.13
CA ALA A 31 40.57 -21.42 12.67
C ALA A 31 40.10 -21.51 14.14
N ARG A 32 39.62 -22.69 14.56
CA ARG A 32 38.96 -22.94 15.87
C ARG A 32 39.80 -22.60 17.11
N GLU A 33 41.11 -22.43 16.97
CA GLU A 33 42.07 -22.22 18.07
C GLU A 33 42.51 -20.75 18.26
N GLN A 34 41.86 -19.79 17.60
CA GLN A 34 42.27 -18.37 17.58
C GLN A 34 41.29 -17.44 18.34
N TYR A 35 41.05 -17.72 19.63
CA TYR A 35 40.08 -16.98 20.44
C TYR A 35 40.33 -15.45 20.52
N PRO A 36 41.58 -14.95 20.69
CA PRO A 36 41.83 -13.50 20.70
C PRO A 36 41.52 -12.84 19.35
N GLN A 37 41.86 -13.49 18.24
CA GLN A 37 41.62 -12.99 16.89
C GLN A 37 40.12 -13.00 16.55
N PHE A 38 39.36 -13.96 17.10
CA PHE A 38 37.91 -13.99 16.98
C PHE A 38 37.25 -12.77 17.63
N LEU A 39 37.69 -12.35 18.82
CA LEU A 39 37.19 -11.14 19.45
C LEU A 39 37.52 -9.90 18.63
N VAL A 40 38.75 -9.80 18.12
CA VAL A 40 39.15 -8.72 17.21
C VAL A 40 38.30 -8.71 15.94
N TRP A 41 38.01 -9.88 15.37
CA TRP A 41 37.15 -10.02 14.21
C TRP A 41 35.76 -9.44 14.46
N VAL A 42 35.09 -9.81 15.56
CA VAL A 42 33.76 -9.31 15.90
C VAL A 42 33.76 -7.78 16.03
N VAL A 43 34.78 -7.22 16.70
CA VAL A 43 34.94 -5.77 16.83
C VAL A 43 35.17 -5.10 15.48
N VAL A 44 36.05 -5.67 14.64
CA VAL A 44 36.35 -5.14 13.30
C VAL A 44 35.12 -5.17 12.40
N VAL A 45 34.34 -6.26 12.41
CA VAL A 45 33.08 -6.37 11.64
C VAL A 45 32.09 -5.32 12.13
N PHE A 46 31.91 -5.17 13.45
CA PHE A 46 31.06 -4.12 14.02
C PHE A 46 31.47 -2.72 13.55
N VAL A 47 32.75 -2.38 13.68
CA VAL A 47 33.26 -1.06 13.26
C VAL A 47 33.11 -0.88 11.74
N SER A 48 33.38 -1.90 10.93
CA SER A 48 33.31 -1.81 9.47
C SER A 48 31.88 -1.62 8.97
N VAL A 49 30.92 -2.38 9.50
CA VAL A 49 29.49 -2.20 9.18
C VAL A 49 29.02 -0.83 9.66
N LEU A 50 29.43 -0.40 10.86
CA LEU A 50 29.07 0.92 11.36
C LEU A 50 29.62 2.04 10.46
N VAL A 51 30.89 1.98 10.05
CA VAL A 51 31.50 2.93 9.10
C VAL A 51 30.72 2.97 7.79
N HIS A 52 30.34 1.81 7.26
CA HIS A 52 29.55 1.69 6.05
C HIS A 52 28.18 2.38 6.18
N GLU A 53 27.42 2.07 7.24
CA GLU A 53 26.12 2.73 7.50
C GLU A 53 26.26 4.24 7.72
N PHE A 54 27.34 4.67 8.39
CA PHE A 54 27.63 6.10 8.55
C PHE A 54 27.94 6.80 7.22
N GLY A 55 28.46 6.08 6.22
CA GLY A 55 28.57 6.59 4.85
C GLY A 55 27.21 7.01 4.28
N HIS A 56 26.21 6.12 4.37
CA HIS A 56 24.84 6.43 3.96
C HIS A 56 24.24 7.56 4.81
N ALA A 57 24.36 7.47 6.13
CA ALA A 57 23.80 8.44 7.06
C ALA A 57 24.34 9.86 6.82
N LEU A 58 25.65 10.00 6.52
CA LEU A 58 26.25 11.29 6.19
C LEU A 58 25.76 11.83 4.86
N ALA A 59 25.61 10.97 3.85
CA ALA A 59 25.04 11.36 2.56
C ALA A 59 23.58 11.83 2.71
N ILE A 60 22.78 11.17 3.54
CA ILE A 60 21.40 11.56 3.87
C ILE A 60 21.37 12.89 4.63
N LYS A 61 22.25 13.09 5.62
CA LYS A 61 22.36 14.34 6.39
C LYS A 61 22.63 15.56 5.52
N ARG A 62 23.36 15.41 4.41
CA ARG A 62 23.58 16.50 3.43
C ARG A 62 22.26 17.05 2.86
N HIS A 63 21.21 16.25 2.85
CA HIS A 63 19.87 16.63 2.42
C HIS A 63 18.97 17.15 3.54
N ARG A 64 19.53 17.40 4.75
CA ARG A 64 18.81 17.84 5.96
C ARG A 64 17.71 16.86 6.40
N ILE A 65 17.92 15.58 6.10
CA ILE A 65 17.06 14.48 6.54
C ILE A 65 17.75 13.79 7.72
N GLU A 66 16.98 13.38 8.72
CA GLU A 66 17.48 12.63 9.87
C GLU A 66 17.52 11.12 9.54
N PRO A 67 18.70 10.49 9.52
CA PRO A 67 18.83 9.04 9.35
C PRO A 67 18.77 8.31 10.70
N GLU A 68 18.39 7.04 10.66
CA GLU A 68 18.45 6.09 11.77
C GLU A 68 19.13 4.79 11.30
N ILE A 69 20.06 4.28 12.10
CA ILE A 69 20.85 3.09 11.77
C ILE A 69 20.38 1.92 12.64
N THR A 70 20.05 0.80 12.02
CA THR A 70 19.73 -0.45 12.72
C THR A 70 20.68 -1.55 12.26
N LEU A 71 21.43 -2.13 13.19
CA LEU A 71 22.26 -3.32 12.94
C LEU A 71 21.49 -4.57 13.33
N HIS A 72 21.25 -5.45 12.36
CA HIS A 72 20.46 -6.67 12.49
C HIS A 72 21.20 -7.88 11.91
N PHE A 73 20.55 -9.04 11.89
CA PHE A 73 21.18 -10.30 11.48
C PHE A 73 21.78 -10.28 10.05
N MET A 74 21.19 -9.51 9.13
CA MET A 74 21.67 -9.42 7.74
C MET A 74 22.74 -8.33 7.51
N GLY A 75 23.12 -7.57 8.54
CA GLY A 75 24.07 -6.45 8.42
C GLY A 75 23.56 -5.17 9.08
N GLY A 76 23.79 -4.03 8.45
CA GLY A 76 23.22 -2.75 8.83
C GLY A 76 22.14 -2.30 7.84
N THR A 77 21.19 -1.52 8.33
CA THR A 77 20.26 -0.76 7.48
C THR A 77 20.18 0.67 7.98
N THR A 78 20.41 1.61 7.08
CA THR A 78 20.16 3.03 7.32
C THR A 78 18.80 3.40 6.76
N THR A 79 17.87 3.76 7.65
CA THR A 79 16.52 4.19 7.31
C THR A 79 16.37 5.70 7.49
N TRP A 80 15.41 6.29 6.80
CA TRP A 80 15.11 7.72 6.95
C TRP A 80 13.65 8.00 6.60
N ARG A 81 13.12 9.12 7.10
CA ARG A 81 11.81 9.63 6.72
C ARG A 81 11.98 11.02 6.12
N SER A 82 11.53 11.20 4.87
CA SER A 82 11.58 12.49 4.19
C SER A 82 10.19 12.95 3.81
N ILE A 83 9.93 14.25 4.01
CA ILE A 83 8.69 14.91 3.58
C ILE A 83 8.71 15.17 2.06
N LEU A 84 9.91 15.37 1.49
CA LEU A 84 10.11 15.58 0.06
C LEU A 84 10.80 14.36 -0.59
N PRO A 85 10.36 13.92 -1.78
CA PRO A 85 10.96 12.78 -2.46
C PRO A 85 12.37 13.14 -2.96
N LEU A 86 13.35 12.26 -2.70
CA LEU A 86 14.71 12.38 -3.23
C LEU A 86 14.76 12.01 -4.71
N GLY A 87 15.63 12.68 -5.47
CA GLY A 87 15.87 12.39 -6.87
C GLY A 87 16.67 11.10 -7.07
N ARG A 88 16.54 10.46 -8.25
CA ARG A 88 17.23 9.19 -8.57
C ARG A 88 18.75 9.25 -8.38
N LEU A 89 19.39 10.34 -8.82
CA LEU A 89 20.83 10.53 -8.63
C LEU A 89 21.21 10.64 -7.15
N GLN A 90 20.35 11.23 -6.33
CA GLN A 90 20.61 11.32 -4.88
C GLN A 90 20.57 9.94 -4.24
N HIS A 91 19.59 9.10 -4.60
CA HIS A 91 19.56 7.70 -4.16
C HIS A 91 20.80 6.92 -4.59
N VAL A 92 21.24 7.06 -5.84
CA VAL A 92 22.49 6.44 -6.32
C VAL A 92 23.69 6.90 -5.49
N LEU A 93 23.83 8.20 -5.24
CA LEU A 93 24.93 8.74 -4.43
C LEU A 93 24.88 8.25 -2.98
N ILE A 94 23.68 8.14 -2.40
CA ILE A 94 23.49 7.61 -1.05
C ILE A 94 23.92 6.14 -1.01
N SER A 95 23.44 5.29 -1.93
CA SER A 95 23.84 3.87 -1.99
C SER A 95 25.35 3.68 -2.22
N LEU A 96 26.00 4.56 -2.97
CA LEU A 96 27.46 4.50 -3.14
C LEU A 96 28.22 4.96 -1.89
N ALA A 97 27.64 5.84 -1.06
CA ALA A 97 28.35 6.44 0.06
C ALA A 97 28.83 5.43 1.11
N GLY A 98 28.07 4.35 1.36
CA GLY A 98 28.46 3.30 2.30
C GLY A 98 29.71 2.52 1.88
N PRO A 99 29.72 1.88 0.69
CA PRO A 99 30.90 1.19 0.17
C PRO A 99 32.13 2.08 0.09
N PHE A 100 31.99 3.33 -0.38
CA PHE A 100 33.11 4.26 -0.48
C PHE A 100 33.61 4.76 0.88
N ALA A 101 32.78 4.85 1.91
CA ALA A 101 33.24 5.10 3.29
C ALA A 101 34.12 3.95 3.79
N GLY A 102 33.73 2.70 3.52
CA GLY A 102 34.56 1.53 3.81
C GLY A 102 35.89 1.54 3.07
N PHE A 103 35.88 1.77 1.75
CA PHE A 103 37.11 1.88 0.96
C PHE A 103 38.03 3.01 1.43
N PHE A 104 37.47 4.14 1.85
CA PHE A 104 38.24 5.23 2.41
C PHE A 104 38.98 4.80 3.69
N VAL A 105 38.27 4.16 4.64
CA VAL A 105 38.89 3.64 5.86
C VAL A 105 39.96 2.57 5.57
N ALA A 106 39.68 1.66 4.63
CA ALA A 106 40.64 0.65 4.19
C ALA A 106 41.90 1.28 3.58
N GLY A 107 41.73 2.28 2.71
CA GLY A 107 42.84 3.01 2.07
C GLY A 107 43.69 3.76 3.10
N CYS A 108 43.07 4.49 4.02
CA CYS A 108 43.78 5.16 5.10
C CYS A 108 44.57 4.18 5.97
N MET A 109 43.95 3.06 6.37
CA MET A 109 44.61 2.05 7.21
C MET A 109 45.77 1.37 6.46
N HIS A 110 45.61 1.07 5.16
CA HIS A 110 46.66 0.53 4.32
C HIS A 110 47.87 1.49 4.22
N LEU A 111 47.61 2.78 4.02
CA LEU A 111 48.66 3.81 3.98
C LEU A 111 49.37 3.95 5.33
N VAL A 112 48.64 3.94 6.45
CA VAL A 112 49.22 3.94 7.79
C VAL A 112 50.17 2.77 7.96
N ARG A 113 49.72 1.56 7.58
CA ARG A 113 50.53 0.34 7.67
C ARG A 113 51.80 0.38 6.80
N GLY A 114 51.72 0.95 5.61
CA GLY A 114 52.83 1.00 4.66
C GLY A 114 53.86 2.10 4.94
N HIS A 115 53.44 3.21 5.55
CA HIS A 115 54.25 4.44 5.61
C HIS A 115 54.56 4.95 7.02
N VAL A 116 53.89 4.45 8.07
CA VAL A 116 54.23 4.84 9.46
C VAL A 116 55.33 3.91 10.00
N PRO A 117 56.55 4.42 10.23
CA PRO A 117 57.64 3.62 10.78
C PRO A 117 57.34 3.20 12.23
N GLY A 118 57.84 2.04 12.63
CA GLY A 118 57.68 1.53 14.00
C GLY A 118 56.40 0.75 14.26
N LEU A 119 55.47 0.62 13.30
CA LEU A 119 54.25 -0.20 13.51
C LEU A 119 54.55 -1.68 13.80
N HIS A 120 55.68 -2.21 13.34
CA HIS A 120 56.10 -3.58 13.61
C HIS A 120 56.38 -3.88 15.10
N VAL A 121 56.53 -2.85 15.95
CA VAL A 121 56.68 -3.03 17.40
C VAL A 121 55.34 -3.11 18.14
N LEU A 122 54.22 -2.91 17.44
CA LEU A 122 52.89 -3.03 18.03
C LEU A 122 52.56 -4.49 18.38
N PRO A 123 51.64 -4.71 19.36
CA PRO A 123 51.17 -6.05 19.69
C PRO A 123 50.68 -6.80 18.44
N PRO A 124 51.02 -8.10 18.27
CA PRO A 124 50.62 -8.88 17.09
C PRO A 124 49.11 -8.85 16.83
N LEU A 125 48.31 -8.84 17.90
CA LEU A 125 46.86 -8.79 17.82
C LEU A 125 46.34 -7.48 17.18
N LEU A 126 47.02 -6.35 17.42
CA LEU A 126 46.69 -5.06 16.81
C LEU A 126 47.02 -5.06 15.32
N LEU A 127 48.16 -5.63 14.94
CA LEU A 127 48.55 -5.79 13.53
C LEU A 127 47.54 -6.66 12.76
N VAL A 128 47.07 -7.75 13.37
CA VAL A 128 45.98 -8.57 12.83
C VAL A 128 44.69 -7.76 12.69
N GLY A 129 44.32 -6.97 13.70
CA GLY A 129 43.14 -6.11 13.64
C GLY A 129 43.19 -5.06 12.53
N MET A 130 44.35 -4.41 12.34
CA MET A 130 44.56 -3.47 11.23
C MET A 130 44.40 -4.14 9.87
N GLU A 131 44.93 -5.35 9.71
CA GLU A 131 44.80 -6.11 8.47
C GLU A 131 43.36 -6.55 8.21
N LEU A 132 42.69 -7.09 9.24
CA LEU A 132 41.28 -7.45 9.16
C LEU A 132 40.41 -6.23 8.81
N LEU A 133 40.72 -5.04 9.35
CA LEU A 133 39.97 -3.83 9.04
C LEU A 133 40.08 -3.46 7.55
N VAL A 134 41.26 -3.57 6.95
CA VAL A 134 41.45 -3.35 5.51
C VAL A 134 40.66 -4.39 4.72
N GLN A 135 40.87 -5.68 5.03
CA GLN A 135 40.26 -6.77 4.29
C GLN A 135 38.73 -6.75 4.37
N VAL A 136 38.17 -6.58 5.57
CA VAL A 136 36.71 -6.54 5.79
C VAL A 136 36.10 -5.37 5.04
N ASN A 137 36.64 -4.15 5.15
CA ASN A 137 36.07 -2.99 4.44
C ASN A 137 36.15 -3.12 2.92
N VAL A 138 37.24 -3.68 2.38
CA VAL A 138 37.36 -3.92 0.92
C VAL A 138 36.38 -4.99 0.46
N VAL A 139 36.36 -6.16 1.11
CA VAL A 139 35.48 -7.26 0.73
C VAL A 139 34.01 -6.87 0.89
N TRP A 140 33.65 -6.26 2.01
CA TRP A 140 32.28 -5.82 2.28
C TRP A 140 31.82 -4.72 1.31
N GLY A 141 32.71 -3.78 0.98
CA GLY A 141 32.42 -2.75 -0.03
C GLY A 141 32.21 -3.33 -1.43
N ILE A 142 33.04 -4.29 -1.86
CA ILE A 142 32.87 -4.97 -3.16
C ILE A 142 31.58 -5.77 -3.19
N LEU A 143 31.28 -6.54 -2.15
CA LEU A 143 30.04 -7.33 -2.06
C LEU A 143 28.80 -6.43 -2.12
N ASN A 144 28.83 -5.27 -1.46
CA ASN A 144 27.71 -4.35 -1.49
C ASN A 144 27.53 -3.70 -2.87
N LEU A 145 28.57 -3.53 -3.68
CA LEU A 145 28.45 -2.96 -5.03
C LEU A 145 27.96 -3.96 -6.09
N ILE A 146 27.73 -5.22 -5.73
CA ILE A 146 27.14 -6.22 -6.63
C ILE A 146 25.70 -5.81 -6.97
N PRO A 147 25.23 -5.96 -8.23
CA PRO A 147 23.89 -5.58 -8.66
C PRO A 147 22.81 -6.58 -8.19
N VAL A 148 22.75 -6.86 -6.89
CA VAL A 148 21.81 -7.78 -6.23
C VAL A 148 21.10 -7.04 -5.11
N LEU A 149 19.77 -7.01 -5.13
CA LEU A 149 18.97 -6.51 -4.01
C LEU A 149 19.04 -7.49 -2.83
N PRO A 150 19.15 -7.01 -1.57
CA PRO A 150 19.07 -5.62 -1.12
C PRO A 150 20.43 -4.90 -0.99
N PHE A 151 21.50 -5.36 -1.65
CA PHE A 151 22.81 -4.67 -1.60
C PHE A 151 22.78 -3.31 -2.32
N ASP A 152 23.72 -2.44 -1.97
CA ASP A 152 23.82 -1.09 -2.52
C ASP A 152 23.88 -1.04 -4.05
N GLY A 153 24.62 -1.95 -4.68
CA GLY A 153 24.74 -2.07 -6.13
C GLY A 153 23.41 -2.44 -6.78
N GLY A 154 22.59 -3.23 -6.08
CA GLY A 154 21.19 -3.50 -6.45
C GLY A 154 20.34 -2.23 -6.41
N HIS A 155 20.47 -1.42 -5.36
CA HIS A 155 19.80 -0.12 -5.26
C HIS A 155 20.33 0.90 -6.26
N VAL A 156 21.63 0.91 -6.56
CA VAL A 156 22.21 1.74 -7.63
C VAL A 156 21.59 1.35 -8.98
N LEU A 157 21.52 0.05 -9.28
CA LEU A 157 20.89 -0.46 -10.50
C LEU A 157 19.41 -0.04 -10.58
N GLU A 158 18.66 -0.21 -9.50
CA GLU A 158 17.25 0.15 -9.37
C GLU A 158 17.01 1.63 -9.69
N HIS A 159 17.78 2.53 -9.07
CA HIS A 159 17.61 3.97 -9.24
C HIS A 159 18.18 4.47 -10.58
N ALA A 160 19.22 3.83 -11.11
CA ALA A 160 19.77 4.15 -12.42
C ALA A 160 18.80 3.77 -13.56
N LEU A 161 18.25 2.54 -13.53
CA LEU A 161 17.27 2.08 -14.51
C LEU A 161 15.91 2.78 -14.33
N GLY A 162 15.57 3.10 -13.09
CA GLY A 162 14.36 3.82 -12.72
C GLY A 162 13.10 2.94 -12.74
N PRO A 163 11.95 3.51 -12.31
CA PRO A 163 10.74 2.75 -12.03
C PRO A 163 10.15 2.05 -13.26
N LYS A 164 10.36 2.61 -14.47
CA LYS A 164 9.90 1.99 -15.73
C LYS A 164 10.56 0.64 -16.03
N ARG A 165 11.68 0.34 -15.38
CA ARG A 165 12.49 -0.86 -15.58
C ARG A 165 12.63 -1.63 -14.27
N ALA A 166 11.67 -1.51 -13.35
CA ALA A 166 11.66 -2.23 -12.08
C ALA A 166 11.69 -3.76 -12.29
N ARG A 167 10.92 -4.27 -13.26
CA ARG A 167 10.93 -5.69 -13.62
C ARG A 167 12.27 -6.16 -14.20
N LEU A 168 12.92 -5.34 -15.02
CA LEU A 168 14.28 -5.61 -15.51
C LEU A 168 15.31 -5.60 -14.38
N THR A 169 15.20 -4.66 -13.44
CA THR A 169 16.05 -4.58 -12.24
C THR A 169 15.92 -5.86 -11.41
N ALA A 170 14.69 -6.30 -11.14
CA ALA A 170 14.42 -7.53 -10.41
C ALA A 170 14.96 -8.77 -11.14
N ALA A 171 14.87 -8.83 -12.46
CA ALA A 171 15.44 -9.92 -13.26
C ALA A 171 16.97 -9.96 -13.19
N ILE A 172 17.65 -8.82 -13.40
CA ILE A 172 19.11 -8.72 -13.31
C ILE A 172 19.58 -9.11 -11.91
N SER A 173 18.94 -8.56 -10.88
CA SER A 173 19.23 -8.87 -9.47
C SER A 173 19.06 -10.36 -9.17
N GLY A 174 17.95 -10.97 -9.58
CA GLY A 174 17.69 -12.38 -9.37
C GLY A 174 18.70 -13.29 -10.06
N ILE A 175 19.04 -13.01 -11.32
CA ILE A 175 20.03 -13.79 -12.08
C ILE A 175 21.41 -13.66 -11.43
N ALA A 176 21.85 -12.45 -11.10
CA ALA A 176 23.13 -12.22 -10.45
C ALA A 176 23.21 -12.94 -9.10
N ALA A 177 22.14 -12.90 -8.30
CA ALA A 177 22.06 -13.56 -7.00
C ALA A 177 22.18 -15.08 -7.12
N VAL A 178 21.48 -15.71 -8.08
CA VAL A 178 21.56 -17.17 -8.31
C VAL A 178 22.96 -17.58 -8.75
N LEU A 179 23.57 -16.87 -9.71
CA LEU A 179 24.90 -17.20 -10.21
C LEU A 179 25.95 -17.10 -9.09
N LEU A 180 25.89 -16.03 -8.29
CA LEU A 180 26.80 -15.87 -7.16
C LEU A 180 26.53 -16.89 -6.06
N ALA A 181 25.28 -17.22 -5.75
CA ALA A 181 24.97 -18.26 -4.77
C ALA A 181 25.62 -19.60 -5.13
N ILE A 182 25.62 -19.98 -6.41
CA ILE A 182 26.29 -21.19 -6.90
C ILE A 182 27.82 -21.11 -6.68
N VAL A 183 28.44 -19.97 -6.95
CA VAL A 183 29.89 -19.75 -6.74
C VAL A 183 30.24 -19.88 -5.25
N PHE A 184 29.51 -19.18 -4.37
CA PHE A 184 29.76 -19.21 -2.93
C PHE A 184 29.48 -20.59 -2.31
N LEU A 185 28.49 -21.32 -2.83
CA LEU A 185 28.21 -22.70 -2.40
C LEU A 185 29.36 -23.65 -2.77
N LYS A 186 29.90 -23.55 -3.99
CA LYS A 186 31.06 -24.34 -4.43
C LYS A 186 32.33 -24.01 -3.64
N ALA A 187 32.46 -22.76 -3.20
CA ALA A 187 33.57 -22.32 -2.36
C ALA A 187 33.36 -22.56 -0.86
N HIS A 188 32.31 -23.31 -0.47
CA HIS A 188 31.97 -23.64 0.92
C HIS A 188 31.63 -22.43 1.82
N PHE A 189 31.31 -21.27 1.24
CA PHE A 189 30.85 -20.09 1.97
C PHE A 189 29.32 -20.12 2.14
N TYR A 190 28.83 -21.08 2.93
CA TYR A 190 27.40 -21.39 3.08
C TYR A 190 26.56 -20.20 3.56
N PHE A 191 27.08 -19.38 4.46
CA PHE A 191 26.36 -18.23 4.99
C PHE A 191 26.08 -17.16 3.91
N PHE A 192 27.08 -16.84 3.08
CA PHE A 192 26.89 -15.93 1.94
C PHE A 192 25.99 -16.52 0.87
N ALA A 193 26.13 -17.83 0.59
CA ALA A 193 25.23 -18.52 -0.33
C ALA A 193 23.76 -18.44 0.16
N PHE A 194 23.52 -18.60 1.45
CA PHE A 194 22.19 -18.45 2.05
C PHE A 194 21.61 -17.05 1.85
N ILE A 195 22.38 -15.98 2.12
CA ILE A 195 21.94 -14.60 1.88
C ILE A 195 21.58 -14.39 0.40
N LEU A 196 22.43 -14.86 -0.53
CA LEU A 196 22.20 -14.71 -1.96
C LEU A 196 20.98 -15.50 -2.46
N VAL A 197 20.71 -16.68 -1.90
CA VAL A 197 19.47 -17.44 -2.20
C VAL A 197 18.24 -16.67 -1.75
N MET A 198 18.28 -16.07 -0.55
CA MET A 198 17.19 -15.23 -0.06
C MET A 198 17.00 -13.98 -0.94
N SER A 199 18.08 -13.32 -1.35
CA SER A 199 18.07 -12.20 -2.31
C SER A 199 17.48 -12.58 -3.66
N ALA A 200 17.81 -13.77 -4.19
CA ALA A 200 17.25 -14.30 -5.43
C ALA A 200 15.73 -14.52 -5.30
N PHE A 201 15.30 -15.10 -4.18
CA PHE A 201 13.88 -15.33 -3.91
C PHE A 201 13.10 -14.01 -3.78
N GLN A 202 13.63 -13.02 -3.06
CA GLN A 202 13.04 -11.68 -2.96
C GLN A 202 12.95 -10.99 -4.34
N SER A 203 14.02 -11.09 -5.14
CA SER A 203 14.04 -10.53 -6.50
C SER A 203 13.00 -11.21 -7.40
N PHE A 204 12.80 -12.52 -7.25
CA PHE A 204 11.78 -13.27 -7.98
C PHE A 204 10.35 -12.89 -7.58
N GLN A 205 10.09 -12.72 -6.29
CA GLN A 205 8.79 -12.21 -5.81
C GLN A 205 8.51 -10.84 -6.40
N ARG A 206 9.50 -9.94 -6.37
CA ARG A 206 9.39 -8.60 -6.94
C ARG A 206 9.15 -8.60 -8.45
N PHE A 207 9.79 -9.52 -9.17
CA PHE A 207 9.56 -9.71 -10.61
C PHE A 207 8.13 -10.15 -10.92
N ARG A 208 7.49 -10.92 -10.02
CA ARG A 208 6.10 -11.37 -10.18
C ARG A 208 5.08 -10.31 -9.77
N SER A 209 5.40 -9.45 -8.81
CA SER A 209 4.46 -8.44 -8.30
C SER A 209 4.44 -7.14 -9.12
N GLU A 210 5.50 -6.82 -9.86
CA GLU A 210 5.55 -5.62 -10.70
C GLU A 210 4.79 -5.84 -12.03
N PRO A 211 3.70 -5.10 -12.29
CA PRO A 211 2.96 -5.21 -13.54
C PRO A 211 3.80 -4.73 -14.74
N GLU A 212 3.59 -5.36 -15.90
CA GLU A 212 4.33 -5.08 -17.14
C GLU A 212 4.05 -3.68 -17.71
N ALA A 213 2.96 -3.04 -17.28
CA ALA A 213 2.54 -1.70 -17.65
C ALA A 213 2.42 -0.78 -16.41
N PRO A 214 2.69 0.53 -16.52
CA PRO A 214 2.48 1.48 -15.43
C PRO A 214 1.03 1.45 -14.96
N SER A 215 0.79 1.36 -13.65
CA SER A 215 -0.58 1.35 -13.13
C SER A 215 -1.31 2.66 -13.50
N PRO A 216 -2.63 2.61 -13.80
CA PRO A 216 -3.45 3.80 -14.01
C PRO A 216 -3.33 4.82 -12.86
N SER A 217 -3.17 4.34 -11.62
CA SER A 217 -2.96 5.18 -10.44
C SER A 217 -1.63 5.96 -10.46
N MET A 218 -0.54 5.37 -10.96
CA MET A 218 0.73 6.06 -11.13
C MET A 218 0.68 7.13 -12.22
N LEU A 219 -0.06 6.87 -13.31
CA LEU A 219 -0.29 7.86 -14.36
C LEU A 219 -1.10 9.05 -13.83
N ARG A 220 -2.17 8.79 -13.06
CA ARG A 220 -2.95 9.85 -12.39
C ARG A 220 -2.11 10.67 -11.41
N ARG A 221 -1.32 10.02 -10.56
CA ARG A 221 -0.45 10.72 -9.58
C ARG A 221 0.58 11.59 -10.26
N ARG A 222 1.13 11.15 -11.40
CA ARG A 222 2.09 11.92 -12.18
C ARG A 222 1.46 13.11 -12.88
N ALA A 223 0.23 12.97 -13.38
CA ALA A 223 -0.54 14.09 -13.91
C ALA A 223 -0.82 15.14 -12.82
N ALA A 224 -1.25 14.71 -11.63
CA ALA A 224 -1.53 15.59 -10.50
C ALA A 224 -0.30 16.39 -10.00
N LEU A 225 0.92 15.84 -10.11
CA LEU A 225 2.17 16.53 -9.76
C LEU A 225 2.64 17.53 -10.83
N GLN A 226 2.05 17.49 -12.03
CA GLN A 226 2.37 18.40 -13.14
C GLN A 226 1.32 19.53 -13.29
N GLU A 227 0.25 19.52 -12.49
CA GLU A 227 -0.77 20.58 -12.51
C GLU A 227 -0.25 21.86 -11.84
N GLU A 228 -0.53 23.02 -12.45
CA GLU A 228 -0.22 24.33 -11.86
C GLU A 228 -0.93 24.52 -10.50
N PRO A 229 -0.26 25.12 -9.51
CA PRO A 229 -0.87 25.38 -8.21
C PRO A 229 -2.03 26.38 -8.36
N VAL A 230 -3.18 26.02 -7.79
CA VAL A 230 -4.38 26.88 -7.80
C VAL A 230 -4.15 28.07 -6.85
N PRO A 231 -4.35 29.32 -7.28
CA PRO A 231 -4.28 30.48 -6.41
C PRO A 231 -5.21 30.36 -5.19
N MET A 232 -4.78 30.88 -4.03
CA MET A 232 -5.52 30.74 -2.77
C MET A 232 -6.95 31.27 -2.85
N GLU A 233 -7.17 32.39 -3.54
CA GLU A 233 -8.49 33.00 -3.73
C GLU A 233 -9.43 32.07 -4.51
N THR A 234 -8.98 31.55 -5.65
CA THR A 234 -9.71 30.56 -6.45
C THR A 234 -9.98 29.28 -5.65
N ALA A 235 -8.99 28.80 -4.90
CA ALA A 235 -9.15 27.61 -4.05
C ALA A 235 -10.22 27.82 -2.96
N LEU A 236 -10.31 29.01 -2.38
CA LEU A 236 -11.33 29.36 -1.39
C LEU A 236 -12.74 29.40 -2.00
N LEU A 237 -12.90 29.96 -3.20
CA LEU A 237 -14.18 29.94 -3.91
C LEU A 237 -14.63 28.52 -4.23
N LEU A 238 -13.73 27.68 -4.77
CA LEU A 238 -14.03 26.26 -5.02
C LEU A 238 -14.41 25.51 -3.74
N HIS A 239 -13.70 25.78 -2.64
CA HIS A 239 -14.04 25.18 -1.34
C HIS A 239 -15.43 25.61 -0.84
N ARG A 240 -15.78 26.90 -0.96
CA ARG A 240 -17.12 27.40 -0.59
C ARG A 240 -18.21 26.81 -1.48
N ALA A 241 -17.98 26.72 -2.78
CA ALA A 241 -18.90 26.10 -3.72
C ALA A 241 -19.14 24.62 -3.38
N ARG A 242 -18.09 23.88 -3.01
CA ARG A 242 -18.21 22.49 -2.54
C ARG A 242 -19.02 22.38 -1.25
N ARG A 243 -18.76 23.26 -0.28
CA ARG A 243 -19.54 23.31 0.98
C ARG A 243 -21.01 23.63 0.72
N ALA A 244 -21.30 24.56 -0.19
CA ALA A 244 -22.67 24.87 -0.59
C ALA A 244 -23.37 23.66 -1.23
N LEU A 245 -22.67 22.87 -2.07
CA LEU A 245 -23.19 21.61 -2.60
C LEU A 245 -23.45 20.56 -1.51
N GLU A 246 -22.51 20.38 -0.58
CA GLU A 246 -22.67 19.47 0.57
C GLU A 246 -23.88 19.84 1.44
N ASP A 247 -24.16 21.15 1.56
CA ASP A 247 -25.32 21.69 2.28
C ASP A 247 -26.58 21.77 1.39
N GLU A 248 -26.59 21.14 0.21
CA GLU A 248 -27.69 21.13 -0.78
C GLU A 248 -28.15 22.52 -1.27
N ARG A 249 -27.32 23.55 -1.09
CA ARG A 249 -27.55 24.92 -1.59
C ARG A 249 -27.04 25.06 -3.03
N ALA A 250 -27.72 24.40 -3.96
CA ALA A 250 -27.30 24.28 -5.36
C ALA A 250 -27.14 25.63 -6.09
N ASP A 251 -28.03 26.60 -5.85
CA ASP A 251 -27.96 27.92 -6.48
C ASP A 251 -26.70 28.70 -6.06
N GLU A 252 -26.33 28.63 -4.78
CA GLU A 252 -25.15 29.27 -4.23
C GLU A 252 -23.87 28.62 -4.76
N ALA A 253 -23.83 27.28 -4.79
CA ALA A 253 -22.72 26.54 -5.38
C ALA A 253 -22.52 26.88 -6.86
N LEU A 254 -23.60 26.95 -7.62
CA LEU A 254 -23.60 27.32 -9.02
C LEU A 254 -23.04 28.74 -9.23
N ALA A 255 -23.47 29.70 -8.40
CA ALA A 255 -22.99 31.07 -8.48
C ALA A 255 -21.48 31.17 -8.19
N LEU A 256 -21.01 30.54 -7.11
CA LEU A 256 -19.61 30.54 -6.70
C LEU A 256 -18.70 29.84 -7.73
N ALA A 257 -19.15 28.71 -8.29
CA ALA A 257 -18.39 28.02 -9.33
C ALA A 257 -18.36 28.83 -10.65
N SER A 258 -19.45 29.54 -10.96
CA SER A 258 -19.49 30.45 -12.13
C SER A 258 -18.57 31.66 -11.93
N GLU A 259 -18.45 32.16 -10.70
CA GLU A 259 -17.51 33.24 -10.35
C GLU A 259 -16.06 32.83 -10.60
N VAL A 260 -15.69 31.57 -10.29
CA VAL A 260 -14.36 31.03 -10.63
C VAL A 260 -14.09 31.09 -12.13
N LEU A 261 -15.06 30.72 -12.96
CA LEU A 261 -14.93 30.76 -14.42
C LEU A 261 -14.82 32.19 -14.99
N ALA A 262 -15.30 33.19 -14.25
CA ALA A 262 -15.27 34.60 -14.65
C ALA A 262 -13.99 35.34 -14.21
N GLN A 263 -13.09 34.68 -13.47
CA GLN A 263 -11.87 35.33 -12.95
C GLN A 263 -10.91 35.74 -14.07
N ALA A 264 -10.25 36.89 -13.86
CA ALA A 264 -9.16 37.40 -14.70
C ALA A 264 -7.93 37.68 -13.81
N PRO A 265 -6.74 37.09 -14.08
CA PRO A 265 -6.44 36.19 -15.20
C PRO A 265 -7.16 34.83 -15.12
N GLU A 266 -7.24 34.14 -16.25
CA GLU A 266 -7.92 32.84 -16.36
C GLU A 266 -7.32 31.83 -15.35
N PRO A 267 -8.16 31.13 -14.57
CA PRO A 267 -7.68 30.14 -13.61
C PRO A 267 -6.92 28.98 -14.26
N PRO A 268 -6.05 28.27 -13.51
CA PRO A 268 -5.42 27.05 -13.99
C PRO A 268 -6.45 26.00 -14.43
N LYS A 269 -6.11 25.16 -15.42
CA LYS A 269 -7.01 24.12 -15.97
C LYS A 269 -7.67 23.24 -14.92
N ARG A 270 -6.96 22.93 -13.83
CA ARG A 270 -7.50 22.17 -12.70
C ARG A 270 -8.70 22.87 -12.05
N ALA A 271 -8.58 24.18 -11.81
CA ALA A 271 -9.65 24.98 -11.21
C ALA A 271 -10.84 25.13 -12.16
N LEU A 272 -10.59 25.29 -13.47
CA LEU A 272 -11.64 25.32 -14.48
C LEU A 272 -12.41 23.99 -14.56
N ARG A 273 -11.70 22.86 -14.55
CA ARG A 273 -12.30 21.52 -14.51
C ARG A 273 -13.19 21.37 -13.28
N GLU A 274 -12.65 21.67 -12.10
CA GLU A 274 -13.37 21.55 -10.83
C GLU A 274 -14.59 22.48 -10.76
N ALA A 275 -14.48 23.71 -11.26
CA ALA A 275 -15.62 24.63 -11.35
C ALA A 275 -16.73 24.06 -12.24
N HIS A 276 -16.40 23.52 -13.41
CA HIS A 276 -17.38 22.86 -14.27
C HIS A 276 -18.00 21.60 -13.64
N GLU A 277 -17.23 20.83 -12.87
CA GLU A 277 -17.76 19.69 -12.12
C GLU A 277 -18.76 20.13 -11.04
N LEU A 278 -18.45 21.19 -10.29
CA LEU A 278 -19.35 21.77 -9.29
C LEU A 278 -20.63 22.32 -9.92
N ILE A 279 -20.53 22.97 -11.10
CA ILE A 279 -21.70 23.38 -11.89
C ILE A 279 -22.53 22.16 -12.30
N GLY A 280 -21.89 21.10 -12.77
CA GLY A 280 -22.57 19.86 -13.15
C GLY A 280 -23.38 19.25 -12.01
N TRP A 281 -22.78 19.12 -10.83
CA TRP A 281 -23.48 18.66 -9.62
C TRP A 281 -24.63 19.59 -9.23
N SER A 282 -24.40 20.90 -9.26
CA SER A 282 -25.42 21.90 -8.93
C SER A 282 -26.63 21.79 -9.87
N ARG A 283 -26.38 21.62 -11.18
CA ARG A 283 -27.44 21.43 -12.19
C ARG A 283 -28.19 20.13 -12.03
N LEU A 284 -27.52 19.04 -11.65
CA LEU A 284 -28.21 17.78 -11.31
C LEU A 284 -29.17 17.96 -10.13
N LEU A 285 -28.74 18.64 -9.06
CA LEU A 285 -29.59 18.93 -7.90
C LEU A 285 -30.80 19.79 -8.25
N LEU A 286 -30.63 20.74 -9.18
CA LEU A 286 -31.72 21.58 -9.70
C LEU A 286 -32.64 20.87 -10.71
N GLY A 287 -32.30 19.64 -11.13
CA GLY A 287 -33.06 18.88 -12.13
C GLY A 287 -32.75 19.23 -13.59
N ASP A 288 -31.76 20.09 -13.84
CA ASP A 288 -31.33 20.54 -15.17
C ASP A 288 -30.34 19.55 -15.81
N THR A 289 -30.80 18.34 -16.14
CA THR A 289 -29.93 17.25 -16.63
C THR A 289 -29.15 17.60 -17.91
N ALA A 290 -29.78 18.34 -18.84
CA ALA A 290 -29.13 18.78 -20.07
C ALA A 290 -27.94 19.71 -19.80
N GLN A 291 -28.10 20.70 -18.92
CA GLN A 291 -27.03 21.62 -18.57
C GLN A 291 -25.95 20.95 -17.72
N ALA A 292 -26.30 19.94 -16.92
CA ALA A 292 -25.31 19.12 -16.24
C ALA A 292 -24.42 18.35 -17.23
N ALA A 293 -25.00 17.83 -18.32
CA ALA A 293 -24.26 17.18 -19.39
C ALA A 293 -23.32 18.15 -20.12
N ASP A 294 -23.80 19.36 -20.40
CA ASP A 294 -22.96 20.42 -20.98
C ASP A 294 -21.79 20.75 -20.04
N ALA A 295 -22.03 20.86 -18.73
CA ALA A 295 -20.98 21.14 -17.75
C ALA A 295 -19.91 20.03 -17.73
N VAL A 296 -20.29 18.76 -17.79
CA VAL A 296 -19.35 17.63 -17.92
C VAL A 296 -18.55 17.71 -19.22
N ALA A 297 -19.19 18.10 -20.33
CA ALA A 297 -18.50 18.29 -21.60
C ALA A 297 -17.49 19.46 -21.57
N GLN A 298 -17.81 20.55 -20.85
CA GLN A 298 -16.85 21.65 -20.62
C GLN A 298 -15.70 21.20 -19.72
N ALA A 299 -15.98 20.53 -18.59
CA ALA A 299 -14.94 19.98 -17.71
C ALA A 299 -13.94 19.10 -18.47
N ARG A 300 -14.44 18.27 -19.40
CA ARG A 300 -13.63 17.39 -20.25
C ARG A 300 -12.58 18.13 -21.09
N LYS A 301 -12.83 19.39 -21.46
CA LYS A 301 -11.85 20.22 -22.20
C LYS A 301 -10.61 20.56 -21.37
N HIS A 302 -10.74 20.53 -20.04
CA HIS A 302 -9.68 20.91 -19.10
C HIS A 302 -9.06 19.71 -18.37
N GLY A 303 -9.60 18.50 -18.54
CA GLY A 303 -9.06 17.23 -18.04
C GLY A 303 -10.13 16.14 -17.97
N GLU A 304 -9.80 14.91 -17.58
CA GLU A 304 -10.84 13.89 -17.34
C GLU A 304 -11.74 14.30 -16.17
N PRO A 305 -13.08 14.40 -16.36
CA PRO A 305 -14.00 14.81 -15.30
C PRO A 305 -14.17 13.72 -14.25
N ASP A 306 -14.62 14.10 -13.05
CA ASP A 306 -14.96 13.15 -11.98
C ASP A 306 -15.93 12.06 -12.50
N PRO A 307 -15.53 10.77 -12.46
CA PRO A 307 -16.38 9.67 -12.94
C PRO A 307 -17.70 9.56 -12.18
N ALA A 308 -17.77 9.99 -10.91
CA ALA A 308 -19.01 10.01 -10.14
C ALA A 308 -20.04 10.94 -10.80
N LEU A 309 -19.61 12.17 -11.13
CA LEU A 309 -20.47 13.15 -11.82
C LEU A 309 -20.86 12.66 -13.22
N ALA A 310 -19.88 12.24 -14.02
CA ALA A 310 -20.14 11.78 -15.38
C ALA A 310 -21.11 10.58 -15.39
N GLY A 311 -20.93 9.62 -14.48
CA GLY A 311 -21.84 8.49 -14.32
C GLY A 311 -23.24 8.92 -13.86
N ALA A 312 -23.34 9.83 -12.89
CA ALA A 312 -24.62 10.37 -12.42
C ALA A 312 -25.39 11.11 -13.52
N VAL A 313 -24.70 11.91 -14.34
CA VAL A 313 -25.30 12.58 -15.51
C VAL A 313 -25.80 11.57 -16.54
N HIS A 314 -24.98 10.59 -16.93
CA HIS A 314 -25.42 9.55 -17.88
C HIS A 314 -26.63 8.77 -17.34
N LEU A 315 -26.65 8.47 -16.04
CA LEU A 315 -27.78 7.83 -15.39
C LEU A 315 -29.04 8.71 -15.45
N ALA A 316 -28.92 10.00 -15.16
CA ALA A 316 -30.03 10.95 -15.22
C ALA A 316 -30.58 11.15 -16.64
N LEU A 317 -29.74 10.97 -17.68
CA LEU A 317 -30.13 10.97 -19.09
C LEU A 317 -30.73 9.63 -19.56
N GLY A 318 -30.72 8.59 -18.72
CA GLY A 318 -31.16 7.24 -19.10
C GLY A 318 -30.15 6.45 -19.95
N GLU A 319 -28.92 6.94 -20.08
CA GLU A 319 -27.84 6.32 -20.85
C GLU A 319 -27.12 5.23 -20.05
N LEU A 320 -27.86 4.17 -19.65
CA LEU A 320 -27.39 3.14 -18.72
C LEU A 320 -26.08 2.46 -19.15
N LYS A 321 -25.86 2.27 -20.46
CA LYS A 321 -24.62 1.65 -20.98
C LYS A 321 -23.39 2.54 -20.75
N GLN A 322 -23.53 3.85 -20.95
CA GLN A 322 -22.48 4.83 -20.75
C GLN A 322 -22.21 5.03 -19.26
N ALA A 323 -23.27 5.14 -18.45
CA ALA A 323 -23.16 5.21 -17.00
C ALA A 323 -22.39 4.02 -16.45
N ARG A 324 -22.77 2.78 -16.83
CA ARG A 324 -22.06 1.55 -16.46
C ARG A 324 -20.58 1.62 -16.82
N LYS A 325 -20.27 1.94 -18.08
CA LYS A 325 -18.89 1.95 -18.58
C LYS A 325 -18.00 2.90 -17.78
N VAL A 326 -18.48 4.11 -17.48
CA VAL A 326 -17.71 5.11 -16.73
C VAL A 326 -17.51 4.69 -15.28
N LEU A 327 -18.58 4.21 -14.64
CA LEU A 327 -18.56 3.84 -13.22
C LEU A 327 -17.77 2.54 -12.96
N GLU A 328 -17.87 1.54 -13.84
CA GLU A 328 -17.06 0.32 -13.76
C GLU A 328 -15.57 0.64 -13.93
N ALA A 329 -15.21 1.45 -14.94
CA ALA A 329 -13.82 1.87 -15.13
C ALA A 329 -13.26 2.65 -13.93
N ALA A 330 -14.12 3.41 -13.23
CA ALA A 330 -13.75 4.09 -12.00
C ALA A 330 -13.48 3.10 -10.86
N ARG A 331 -14.36 2.12 -10.63
CA ARG A 331 -14.14 1.07 -9.62
C ARG A 331 -12.92 0.21 -9.92
N GLU A 332 -12.71 -0.19 -11.17
CA GLU A 332 -11.52 -0.93 -11.61
C GLU A 332 -10.22 -0.14 -11.38
N SER A 333 -10.32 1.20 -11.33
CA SER A 333 -9.20 2.08 -11.03
C SER A 333 -8.97 2.32 -9.52
N GLY A 334 -9.79 1.71 -8.65
CA GLY A 334 -9.72 1.80 -7.19
C GLY A 334 -10.54 2.94 -6.57
N ASP A 335 -11.59 3.42 -7.25
CA ASP A 335 -12.50 4.42 -6.70
C ASP A 335 -13.69 3.76 -6.00
N ASP A 336 -13.61 3.65 -4.67
CA ASP A 336 -14.62 3.01 -3.81
C ASP A 336 -15.55 4.01 -3.12
N ARG A 337 -15.63 5.24 -3.63
CA ARG A 337 -16.56 6.27 -3.14
C ARG A 337 -18.01 5.84 -3.36
N LYS A 338 -18.89 6.10 -2.38
CA LYS A 338 -20.33 5.87 -2.49
C LYS A 338 -20.97 6.59 -3.70
N GLU A 339 -20.42 7.74 -4.11
CA GLU A 339 -20.88 8.51 -5.25
C GLU A 339 -20.62 7.81 -6.60
N VAL A 340 -19.71 6.84 -6.64
CA VAL A 340 -19.46 5.98 -7.81
C VAL A 340 -20.23 4.67 -7.67
N ALA A 341 -20.11 4.02 -6.52
CA ALA A 341 -20.70 2.70 -6.28
C ALA A 341 -22.23 2.74 -6.26
N GLY A 342 -22.85 3.75 -5.65
CA GLY A 342 -24.30 3.88 -5.56
C GLY A 342 -24.99 3.92 -6.93
N PRO A 343 -24.63 4.86 -7.83
CA PRO A 343 -25.15 4.89 -9.19
C PRO A 343 -24.89 3.59 -9.97
N LEU A 344 -23.74 2.93 -9.75
CA LEU A 344 -23.43 1.66 -10.41
C LEU A 344 -24.33 0.52 -9.92
N ILE A 345 -24.58 0.43 -8.61
CA ILE A 345 -25.53 -0.54 -8.04
C ILE A 345 -26.89 -0.35 -8.70
N ARG A 346 -27.38 0.89 -8.80
CA ARG A 346 -28.65 1.19 -9.46
C ARG A 346 -28.68 0.75 -10.92
N VAL A 347 -27.64 1.06 -11.69
CA VAL A 347 -27.53 0.61 -13.09
C VAL A 347 -27.55 -0.91 -13.22
N LEU A 348 -26.89 -1.64 -12.31
CA LEU A 348 -26.86 -3.10 -12.33
C LEU A 348 -28.19 -3.72 -11.94
N VAL A 349 -28.89 -3.14 -10.94
CA VAL A 349 -30.24 -3.56 -10.57
C VAL A 349 -31.20 -3.35 -11.75
N ASP A 350 -31.16 -2.19 -12.41
CA ASP A 350 -32.00 -1.88 -13.58
C ASP A 350 -31.73 -2.82 -14.77
N GLN A 351 -30.52 -3.40 -14.84
CA GLN A 351 -30.11 -4.38 -15.85
C GLN A 351 -30.36 -5.83 -15.43
N GLY A 352 -30.88 -6.07 -14.22
CA GLY A 352 -31.13 -7.42 -13.67
C GLY A 352 -29.87 -8.14 -13.15
N GLU A 353 -28.71 -7.48 -13.09
CA GLU A 353 -27.46 -8.03 -12.54
C GLU A 353 -27.40 -7.90 -11.00
N VAL A 354 -28.48 -8.30 -10.33
CA VAL A 354 -28.65 -8.12 -8.87
C VAL A 354 -27.54 -8.76 -8.03
N PRO A 355 -27.04 -9.99 -8.31
CA PRO A 355 -25.91 -10.55 -7.54
C PRO A 355 -24.67 -9.67 -7.57
N ARG A 356 -24.38 -9.05 -8.72
CA ARG A 356 -23.23 -8.16 -8.89
C ARG A 356 -23.45 -6.83 -8.19
N ALA A 357 -24.68 -6.30 -8.24
CA ALA A 357 -25.06 -5.10 -7.51
C ALA A 357 -24.94 -5.32 -5.98
N ALA A 358 -25.40 -6.47 -5.47
CA ALA A 358 -25.31 -6.84 -4.07
C ALA A 358 -23.87 -7.04 -3.59
N ALA A 359 -23.01 -7.63 -4.44
CA ALA A 359 -21.58 -7.74 -4.15
C ALA A 359 -20.92 -6.36 -3.99
N ILE A 360 -21.21 -5.43 -4.89
CA ILE A 360 -20.69 -4.06 -4.82
C ILE A 360 -21.23 -3.34 -3.58
N ALA A 361 -22.51 -3.51 -3.26
CA ALA A 361 -23.10 -2.92 -2.05
C ALA A 361 -22.46 -3.48 -0.77
N LEU A 362 -22.09 -4.77 -0.77
CA LEU A 362 -21.38 -5.37 0.36
C LEU A 362 -19.96 -4.81 0.52
N ASP A 363 -19.24 -4.54 -0.58
CA ASP A 363 -17.90 -3.93 -0.53
C ASP A 363 -17.91 -2.57 0.17
N ILE A 364 -18.97 -1.78 -0.03
CA ILE A 364 -19.12 -0.44 0.53
C ILE A 364 -20.11 -0.38 1.70
N VAL A 365 -20.47 -1.52 2.30
CA VAL A 365 -21.56 -1.61 3.29
C VAL A 365 -21.36 -0.72 4.51
N GLU A 366 -20.11 -0.44 4.89
CA GLU A 366 -19.78 0.49 5.98
C GLU A 366 -20.10 1.95 5.65
N GLN A 367 -20.13 2.31 4.36
CA GLN A 367 -20.46 3.65 3.88
C GLN A 367 -21.97 3.83 3.60
N LEU A 368 -22.71 2.72 3.49
CA LEU A 368 -24.16 2.73 3.27
C LEU A 368 -24.90 3.02 4.58
N SER A 369 -26.04 3.70 4.44
CA SER A 369 -27.02 3.78 5.52
C SER A 369 -27.56 2.37 5.82
N GLU A 370 -28.02 2.17 7.05
CA GLU A 370 -28.58 0.87 7.45
C GLU A 370 -29.81 0.52 6.59
N ASP A 371 -30.63 1.52 6.26
CA ASP A 371 -31.82 1.35 5.44
C ASP A 371 -31.48 1.03 3.98
N ASP A 372 -30.44 1.64 3.41
CA ASP A 372 -29.98 1.30 2.05
C ASP A 372 -29.40 -0.12 1.98
N ALA A 373 -28.64 -0.51 3.00
CA ALA A 373 -28.09 -1.86 3.09
C ALA A 373 -29.21 -2.92 3.24
N ARG A 374 -30.22 -2.66 4.09
CA ARG A 374 -31.42 -3.52 4.22
C ARG A 374 -32.18 -3.60 2.90
N ARG A 375 -32.46 -2.46 2.26
CA ARG A 375 -33.14 -2.42 0.97
C ARG A 375 -32.40 -3.23 -0.09
N MET A 376 -31.07 -3.14 -0.13
CA MET A 376 -30.29 -3.96 -1.06
C MET A 376 -30.34 -5.45 -0.70
N ALA A 377 -30.35 -5.81 0.58
CA ALA A 377 -30.52 -7.19 1.03
C ALA A 377 -31.89 -7.76 0.64
N GLU A 378 -32.95 -6.96 0.72
CA GLU A 378 -34.31 -7.30 0.24
C GLU A 378 -34.32 -7.50 -1.28
N ILE A 379 -33.77 -6.56 -2.06
CA ILE A 379 -33.68 -6.68 -3.52
C ILE A 379 -32.93 -7.96 -3.91
N ALA A 380 -31.82 -8.25 -3.23
CA ALA A 380 -31.06 -9.48 -3.44
C ALA A 380 -31.88 -10.74 -3.15
N PHE A 381 -32.67 -10.73 -2.07
CA PHE A 381 -33.55 -11.84 -1.71
C PHE A 381 -34.64 -12.08 -2.77
N GLU A 382 -35.33 -11.02 -3.20
CA GLU A 382 -36.42 -11.09 -4.18
C GLU A 382 -35.96 -11.62 -5.54
N HIS A 383 -34.70 -11.34 -5.92
CA HIS A 383 -34.11 -11.77 -7.18
C HIS A 383 -33.32 -13.09 -7.07
N GLY A 384 -33.43 -13.80 -5.93
CA GLY A 384 -32.82 -15.10 -5.73
C GLY A 384 -31.31 -15.09 -5.47
N ALA A 385 -30.71 -13.92 -5.20
CA ALA A 385 -29.31 -13.78 -4.80
C ALA A 385 -29.16 -14.00 -3.28
N PHE A 386 -29.54 -15.20 -2.81
CA PHE A 386 -29.73 -15.49 -1.39
C PHE A 386 -28.45 -15.40 -0.55
N ASP A 387 -27.30 -15.92 -1.00
CA ASP A 387 -26.00 -15.72 -0.32
C ASP A 387 -25.69 -14.24 -0.09
N TRP A 388 -25.83 -13.41 -1.12
CA TRP A 388 -25.56 -11.97 -1.02
C TRP A 388 -26.54 -11.26 -0.09
N SER A 389 -27.82 -11.64 -0.14
CA SER A 389 -28.83 -11.14 0.80
C SER A 389 -28.47 -11.47 2.25
N ALA A 390 -28.07 -12.73 2.53
CA ALA A 390 -27.67 -13.16 3.86
C ALA A 390 -26.48 -12.33 4.37
N ARG A 391 -25.45 -12.17 3.55
CA ARG A 391 -24.24 -11.43 3.90
C ARG A 391 -24.50 -9.94 4.16
N LEU A 392 -25.40 -9.31 3.40
CA LEU A 392 -25.81 -7.92 3.64
C LEU A 392 -26.57 -7.78 4.96
N TYR A 393 -27.55 -8.65 5.22
CA TYR A 393 -28.27 -8.66 6.50
C TYR A 393 -27.34 -8.93 7.69
N GLU A 394 -26.38 -9.85 7.56
CA GLU A 394 -25.37 -10.11 8.61
C GLU A 394 -24.46 -8.90 8.86
N ALA A 395 -24.12 -8.15 7.81
CA ALA A 395 -23.33 -6.93 7.93
C ALA A 395 -24.11 -5.83 8.67
N VAL A 396 -25.40 -5.67 8.38
CA VAL A 396 -26.27 -4.74 9.11
C VAL A 396 -26.47 -5.21 10.56
N PHE A 397 -26.74 -6.50 10.78
CA PHE A 397 -26.89 -7.07 12.11
C PHE A 397 -25.66 -6.84 12.99
N ARG A 398 -24.45 -7.01 12.44
CA ARG A 398 -23.21 -6.72 13.17
C ARG A 398 -23.06 -5.27 13.62
N ARG A 399 -23.70 -4.33 12.91
CA ARG A 399 -23.66 -2.89 13.22
C ARG A 399 -24.72 -2.49 14.24
N VAL A 400 -25.96 -2.97 14.05
CA VAL A 400 -27.14 -2.48 14.79
C VAL A 400 -27.59 -3.47 15.86
N GLY A 401 -27.39 -4.77 15.63
CA GLY A 401 -27.79 -5.83 16.55
C GLY A 401 -29.29 -6.10 16.57
N THR A 402 -30.06 -5.68 15.56
CA THR A 402 -31.51 -5.91 15.58
C THR A 402 -31.85 -7.36 15.27
N SER A 403 -32.86 -7.89 15.98
CA SER A 403 -33.33 -9.26 15.78
C SER A 403 -33.88 -9.50 14.38
N GLU A 404 -34.48 -8.48 13.74
CA GLU A 404 -34.99 -8.57 12.37
C GLU A 404 -33.88 -8.72 11.32
N ASP A 405 -32.73 -8.09 11.51
CA ASP A 405 -31.59 -8.22 10.59
C ASP A 405 -31.03 -9.66 10.63
N ALA A 406 -30.86 -10.22 11.83
CA ALA A 406 -30.43 -11.62 12.00
C ALA A 406 -31.49 -12.62 11.46
N TYR A 407 -32.77 -12.32 11.66
CA TYR A 407 -33.86 -13.12 11.10
C TYR A 407 -33.87 -13.07 9.56
N GLY A 408 -33.67 -11.89 8.96
CA GLY A 408 -33.50 -11.71 7.53
C GLY A 408 -32.32 -12.52 6.97
N ALA A 409 -31.18 -12.48 7.64
CA ALA A 409 -30.01 -13.29 7.29
C ALA A 409 -30.31 -14.80 7.34
N ALA A 410 -30.98 -15.26 8.41
CA ALA A 410 -31.36 -16.67 8.56
C ALA A 410 -32.28 -17.14 7.42
N ARG A 411 -33.29 -16.32 7.05
CA ARG A 411 -34.20 -16.62 5.93
C ARG A 411 -33.44 -16.76 4.62
N ALA A 412 -32.52 -15.83 4.35
CA ALA A 412 -31.71 -15.84 3.14
C ALA A 412 -30.79 -17.08 3.10
N SER A 413 -30.07 -17.40 4.19
CA SER A 413 -29.25 -18.62 4.26
C SER A 413 -30.06 -19.91 4.10
N ALA A 414 -31.28 -19.97 4.63
CA ALA A 414 -32.15 -21.13 4.46
C ALA A 414 -32.56 -21.33 3.00
N LYS A 415 -32.91 -20.24 2.29
CA LYS A 415 -33.23 -20.28 0.85
C LYS A 415 -32.03 -20.59 -0.03
N ASP A 416 -30.82 -20.20 0.38
CA ASP A 416 -29.57 -20.57 -0.28
C ASP A 416 -29.21 -22.07 -0.11
N GLY A 417 -29.88 -22.77 0.82
CA GLY A 417 -29.64 -24.18 1.13
C GLY A 417 -28.63 -24.42 2.24
N ASN A 418 -28.10 -23.35 2.85
CA ASN A 418 -27.17 -23.43 3.98
C ASN A 418 -27.92 -23.53 5.31
N LEU A 419 -28.49 -24.71 5.57
CA LEU A 419 -29.37 -24.98 6.72
C LEU A 419 -28.67 -24.82 8.08
N GLU A 420 -27.40 -25.21 8.19
CA GLU A 420 -26.63 -25.06 9.42
C GLU A 420 -26.42 -23.58 9.77
N ARG A 421 -26.00 -22.77 8.78
CA ARG A 421 -25.82 -21.33 8.96
C ARG A 421 -27.13 -20.63 9.27
N ALA A 422 -28.22 -21.03 8.61
CA ALA A 422 -29.55 -20.50 8.87
C ALA A 422 -30.00 -20.73 10.33
N LEU A 423 -29.76 -21.92 10.89
CA LEU A 423 -30.07 -22.21 12.29
C LEU A 423 -29.23 -21.38 13.26
N GLU A 424 -27.94 -21.21 12.98
CA GLU A 424 -27.05 -20.37 13.78
C GLU A 424 -27.51 -18.90 13.79
N LEU A 425 -27.81 -18.35 12.61
CA LEU A 425 -28.31 -16.98 12.48
C LEU A 425 -29.69 -16.80 13.14
N LEU A 426 -30.54 -17.82 13.09
CA LEU A 426 -31.83 -17.79 13.78
C LEU A 426 -31.65 -17.79 15.31
N LYS A 427 -30.66 -18.51 15.84
CA LYS A 427 -30.30 -18.42 17.27
C LYS A 427 -29.85 -17.02 17.63
N HIS A 428 -28.99 -16.39 16.83
CA HIS A 428 -28.59 -15.00 17.04
C HIS A 428 -29.78 -14.04 17.00
N ALA A 429 -30.77 -14.29 16.13
CA ALA A 429 -32.01 -13.51 16.11
C ALA A 429 -32.79 -13.63 17.43
N VAL A 430 -32.94 -14.85 17.96
CA VAL A 430 -33.61 -15.10 19.25
C VAL A 430 -32.86 -14.46 20.41
N GLU A 431 -31.53 -14.59 20.45
CA GLU A 431 -30.66 -13.93 21.43
C GLU A 431 -30.78 -12.40 21.37
N ALA A 432 -30.96 -11.85 20.17
CA ALA A 432 -31.21 -10.43 19.95
C ALA A 432 -32.67 -9.99 20.23
N GLY A 433 -33.55 -10.90 20.65
CA GLY A 433 -34.93 -10.60 21.07
C GLY A 433 -36.03 -11.03 20.09
N PHE A 434 -35.73 -11.80 19.05
CA PHE A 434 -36.77 -12.36 18.17
C PHE A 434 -37.59 -13.43 18.93
N SER A 435 -38.90 -13.24 19.04
CA SER A 435 -39.78 -14.17 19.76
C SER A 435 -41.01 -14.64 18.96
N ASP A 436 -41.15 -14.23 17.69
CA ASP A 436 -42.32 -14.56 16.87
C ASP A 436 -42.18 -15.96 16.23
N GLY A 437 -42.43 -16.98 17.04
CA GLY A 437 -42.42 -18.38 16.60
C GLY A 437 -43.45 -18.66 15.50
N ALA A 438 -44.65 -18.06 15.57
CA ALA A 438 -45.68 -18.26 14.56
C ALA A 438 -45.23 -17.78 13.17
N ARG A 439 -44.54 -16.64 13.10
CA ARG A 439 -43.92 -16.15 11.87
C ARG A 439 -42.83 -17.09 11.36
N ALA A 440 -41.90 -17.53 12.22
CA ALA A 440 -40.83 -18.45 11.80
C ALA A 440 -41.36 -19.80 11.29
N TRP A 441 -42.36 -20.38 11.96
CA TRP A 441 -42.95 -21.67 11.56
C TRP A 441 -43.81 -21.57 10.30
N SER A 442 -44.41 -20.42 10.01
CA SER A 442 -45.20 -20.19 8.80
C SER A 442 -44.38 -19.71 7.60
N ASP A 443 -43.17 -19.17 7.81
CA ASP A 443 -42.31 -18.71 6.73
C ASP A 443 -41.90 -19.85 5.78
N SER A 444 -42.03 -19.60 4.47
CA SER A 444 -41.62 -20.54 3.42
C SER A 444 -40.10 -20.65 3.28
N ALA A 445 -39.33 -19.68 3.79
CA ALA A 445 -37.87 -19.74 3.81
C ALA A 445 -37.35 -20.89 4.68
N PHE A 446 -38.05 -21.19 5.77
CA PHE A 446 -37.64 -22.22 6.73
C PHE A 446 -38.29 -23.58 6.50
N GLU A 447 -38.96 -23.80 5.37
CA GLU A 447 -39.65 -25.07 5.08
C GLU A 447 -38.73 -26.28 5.25
N ALA A 448 -37.48 -26.18 4.80
CA ALA A 448 -36.46 -27.22 4.94
C ALA A 448 -35.93 -27.42 6.37
N LEU A 449 -36.14 -26.46 7.28
CA LEU A 449 -35.73 -26.52 8.69
C LEU A 449 -36.87 -27.00 9.62
N ARG A 450 -38.11 -27.06 9.14
CA ARG A 450 -39.28 -27.42 9.97
C ARG A 450 -39.10 -28.81 10.59
N GLY A 451 -39.55 -28.94 11.83
CA GLY A 451 -39.41 -30.16 12.64
C GLY A 451 -38.36 -29.96 13.73
N ALA A 452 -37.60 -31.03 14.04
CA ALA A 452 -36.70 -31.05 15.18
C ALA A 452 -35.62 -29.94 15.14
N ALA A 453 -35.13 -29.58 13.94
CA ALA A 453 -34.10 -28.56 13.79
C ALA A 453 -34.60 -27.16 14.19
N LEU A 454 -35.72 -26.71 13.64
CA LEU A 454 -36.33 -25.41 14.01
C LEU A 454 -36.80 -25.39 15.47
N GLU A 455 -37.34 -26.50 15.97
CA GLU A 455 -37.81 -26.63 17.35
C GLU A 455 -36.69 -26.48 18.39
N THR A 456 -35.43 -26.76 18.02
CA THR A 456 -34.27 -26.51 18.91
C THR A 456 -34.01 -25.03 19.18
N VAL A 457 -34.50 -24.13 18.32
CA VAL A 457 -34.25 -22.68 18.39
C VAL A 457 -35.51 -21.92 18.76
N LEU A 458 -36.64 -22.27 18.16
CA LEU A 458 -37.95 -21.68 18.40
C LEU A 458 -38.97 -22.78 18.68
N PRO A 459 -39.49 -22.88 19.92
CA PRO A 459 -40.51 -23.88 20.23
C PRO A 459 -41.73 -23.70 19.34
N ARG A 460 -42.42 -24.80 19.06
CA ARG A 460 -43.63 -24.77 18.26
C ARG A 460 -44.68 -23.88 18.95
N PRO A 461 -45.31 -22.92 18.23
CA PRO A 461 -46.27 -21.98 18.80
C PRO A 461 -47.53 -22.67 19.35
#